data_AF-A0A973PSY2-F1
#
_entry.id   AF-A0A973PSY2-F1
#
_cell.length_a   1.000
_cell.length_b   1.000
_cell.length_c   1.000
_cell.angle_alpha   90.00
_cell.angle_beta   90.00
_cell.angle_gamma   90.00
#
_symmetry.space_group_name_H-M   'P 1'
#
loop_
_entity.id
_entity.type
_entity.pdbx_description
1 polymer ?
#
loop_
_entity_poly.entity_id
_entity_poly.type
_entity_poly.pdbx_seq_one_letter_code
_entity_poly.pdbx_strand_id
1 'polypeptide(L)'
;MDYIWNGVHTPSVERLSFTAGDRLAARSVVVDGEQRYAYEATLDRDWVFRDLAVRTHDRRLDIAHDGMWRVDGRPRPDLAEAVDIDLAFSPFTNTLPIRRLGLAIGSAAEIVTAYVEVPSLRVSPDPQRYT
;
A
#
# COMPACT_ATOMS: atom_id res chain seq x y z
N MET A 1 7.77 -12.60 -9.83
CA MET A 1 9.10 -12.18 -9.34
C MET A 1 9.00 -12.06 -7.84
N ASP A 2 10.02 -12.50 -7.11
CA ASP A 2 10.04 -12.46 -5.66
C ASP A 2 11.07 -11.44 -5.17
N TYR A 3 10.73 -10.73 -4.10
CA TYR A 3 11.52 -9.68 -3.48
C TYR A 3 11.62 -9.91 -1.98
N ILE A 4 12.77 -9.55 -1.41
CA ILE A 4 12.97 -9.54 0.04
C ILE A 4 13.54 -8.18 0.43
N TRP A 5 12.86 -7.49 1.34
CA TRP A 5 13.39 -6.28 1.97
C TRP A 5 13.74 -6.57 3.42
N ASN A 6 14.89 -6.06 3.86
CA ASN A 6 15.32 -6.10 5.26
C ASN A 6 15.30 -4.67 5.79
N GLY A 7 14.63 -4.46 6.92
CA GLY A 7 14.60 -3.18 7.60
C GLY A 7 16.00 -2.75 8.03
N VAL A 8 16.30 -1.47 7.84
CA VAL A 8 17.60 -0.88 8.23
C VAL A 8 17.57 -0.41 9.69
N HIS A 9 16.41 0.06 10.16
CA HIS A 9 16.24 0.63 11.49
C HIS A 9 15.51 -0.30 12.46
N THR A 10 14.67 -1.19 11.93
CA THR A 10 14.00 -2.25 12.68
C THR A 10 14.40 -3.58 12.06
N PRO A 11 14.43 -4.69 12.83
CA PRO A 11 14.77 -6.02 12.31
C PRO A 11 13.60 -6.63 11.52
N SER A 12 12.90 -5.82 10.72
CA SER A 12 11.77 -6.27 9.93
C SER A 12 12.24 -6.98 8.66
N VAL A 13 11.48 -7.98 8.22
CA VAL A 13 11.71 -8.67 6.95
C VAL A 13 10.39 -8.76 6.20
N GLU A 14 10.37 -8.18 5.00
CA GLU A 14 9.28 -8.35 4.05
C GLU A 14 9.66 -9.38 2.99
N ARG A 15 8.74 -10.30 2.69
CA ARG A 15 8.83 -11.23 1.56
C ARG A 15 7.64 -11.02 0.67
N LEU A 16 7.88 -10.54 -0.55
CA LEU A 16 6.86 -10.16 -1.50
C LEU A 16 6.98 -10.97 -2.78
N SER A 17 5.88 -11.55 -3.22
CA SER A 17 5.71 -12.13 -4.55
C SER A 17 4.86 -11.19 -5.40
N PHE A 18 5.40 -10.81 -6.56
CA PHE A 18 4.75 -9.92 -7.52
C PHE A 18 4.49 -10.66 -8.83
N THR A 19 3.30 -10.47 -9.39
CA THR A 19 2.91 -11.01 -10.69
C THR A 19 2.31 -9.92 -11.55
N ALA A 20 2.64 -9.95 -12.84
CA ALA A 20 2.10 -9.05 -13.85
C ALA A 20 1.36 -9.88 -14.90
N GLY A 21 0.06 -9.62 -15.04
CA GLY A 21 -0.82 -10.22 -16.05
C GLY A 21 -1.80 -9.18 -16.57
N ASP A 22 -3.09 -9.52 -16.62
CA ASP A 22 -4.15 -8.54 -16.92
C ASP A 22 -4.30 -7.48 -15.83
N ARG A 23 -3.85 -7.80 -14.61
CA ARG A 23 -3.65 -6.89 -13.50
C ARG A 23 -2.26 -7.11 -12.89
N LEU A 24 -1.82 -6.16 -12.08
CA LEU A 24 -0.65 -6.33 -11.24
C LEU A 24 -1.13 -6.85 -9.88
N ALA A 25 -0.47 -7.87 -9.36
CA ALA A 25 -0.81 -8.43 -8.05
C ALA A 25 0.44 -8.60 -7.19
N ALA A 26 0.36 -8.15 -5.95
CA ALA A 26 1.39 -8.29 -4.94
C ALA A 26 0.84 -9.05 -3.74
N ARG A 27 1.54 -10.09 -3.32
CA ARG A 27 1.27 -10.80 -2.07
C ARG A 27 2.51 -10.73 -1.20
N SER A 28 2.35 -10.33 0.05
CA SER A 28 3.48 -10.11 0.94
C SER A 28 3.23 -10.63 2.35
N VAL A 29 4.31 -10.99 3.01
CA VAL A 29 4.37 -11.22 4.45
C VAL A 29 5.51 -10.37 5.02
N VAL A 30 5.18 -9.53 5.99
CA VAL A 30 6.10 -8.73 6.79
C VAL A 30 6.15 -9.30 8.20
N VAL A 31 7.35 -9.52 8.71
CA VAL A 31 7.61 -9.89 10.11
C VAL A 31 8.43 -8.77 10.73
N ASP A 32 7.96 -8.21 11.84
CA ASP A 32 8.66 -7.17 12.62
C ASP A 32 8.58 -7.53 14.12
N GLY A 33 9.67 -8.11 14.65
CA GLY A 33 9.65 -8.72 15.97
C GLY A 33 8.63 -9.85 16.06
N GLU A 34 7.69 -9.74 17.02
CA GLU A 34 6.58 -10.70 17.18
C GLU A 34 5.40 -10.40 16.24
N GLN A 35 5.38 -9.23 15.60
CA GLN A 35 4.28 -8.83 14.74
C GLN A 35 4.43 -9.42 13.35
N ARG A 36 3.30 -9.85 12.79
CA ARG A 36 3.21 -10.39 11.44
C ARG A 36 2.04 -9.73 10.71
N TYR A 37 2.35 -9.15 9.55
CA TYR A 37 1.38 -8.57 8.63
C TYR A 37 1.44 -9.35 7.32
N ALA A 38 0.29 -9.77 6.81
CA ALA A 38 0.18 -10.33 5.47
C ALA A 38 -0.75 -9.45 4.65
N TYR A 39 -0.40 -9.20 3.39
CA TYR A 39 -1.32 -8.50 2.50
C TYR A 39 -1.35 -9.07 1.09
N GLU A 40 -2.47 -8.85 0.43
CA GLU A 40 -2.70 -9.11 -0.99
C GLU A 40 -3.27 -7.85 -1.60
N ALA A 41 -2.58 -7.30 -2.60
CA ALA A 41 -2.97 -6.08 -3.29
C ALA A 41 -3.09 -6.31 -4.79
N THR A 42 -4.11 -5.71 -5.39
CA THR A 42 -4.32 -5.67 -6.84
C THR A 42 -4.24 -4.23 -7.32
N LEU A 43 -3.50 -4.02 -8.41
CA LEU A 43 -3.42 -2.76 -9.15
C LEU A 43 -3.81 -3.01 -10.61
N ASP A 44 -4.20 -1.98 -11.33
CA ASP A 44 -4.21 -2.05 -12.79
C ASP A 44 -2.80 -1.91 -13.39
N ARG A 45 -2.71 -1.94 -14.72
CA ARG A 45 -1.43 -1.86 -15.44
C ARG A 45 -0.75 -0.50 -15.36
N ASP A 46 -1.49 0.55 -14.99
CA ASP A 46 -1.01 1.92 -14.82
C ASP A 46 -0.62 2.20 -13.35
N TRP A 47 -0.48 1.14 -12.54
CA TRP A 47 -0.13 1.19 -11.12
C TRP A 47 -1.19 1.85 -10.24
N VAL A 48 -2.44 1.94 -10.72
CA VAL A 48 -3.55 2.48 -9.91
C VAL A 48 -4.08 1.38 -9.00
N PHE A 49 -4.16 1.70 -7.72
CA PHE A 49 -4.72 0.83 -6.67
C PHE A 49 -6.18 0.42 -6.96
N ARG A 50 -6.50 -0.86 -6.74
CA ARG A 50 -7.86 -1.41 -6.90
C ARG A 50 -8.39 -2.06 -5.64
N ASP A 51 -7.64 -2.96 -5.03
CA ASP A 51 -8.06 -3.65 -3.82
C ASP A 51 -6.86 -4.12 -2.98
N LEU A 52 -7.09 -4.23 -1.67
CA LEU A 52 -6.14 -4.69 -0.67
C LEU A 52 -6.89 -5.52 0.37
N ALA A 53 -6.33 -6.67 0.74
CA ALA A 53 -6.66 -7.36 1.98
C ALA A 53 -5.42 -7.39 2.86
N VAL A 54 -5.50 -6.87 4.08
CA VAL A 54 -4.46 -6.96 5.12
C VAL A 54 -4.93 -7.89 6.23
N ARG A 55 -4.02 -8.71 6.76
CA ARG A 55 -4.25 -9.59 7.91
C ARG A 55 -3.15 -9.44 8.93
N THR A 56 -3.56 -9.26 10.18
CA THR A 56 -2.73 -9.45 11.39
C THR A 56 -3.12 -10.79 12.04
N HIS A 57 -2.60 -11.06 13.24
CA HIS A 57 -3.03 -12.21 14.03
C HIS A 57 -4.54 -12.18 14.31
N ASP A 58 -5.08 -11.02 14.69
CA ASP A 58 -6.40 -10.86 15.30
C ASP A 58 -7.40 -10.11 14.41
N ARG A 59 -6.93 -9.50 13.33
CA ARG A 59 -7.74 -8.62 12.49
C ARG A 59 -7.51 -8.84 11.01
N ARG A 60 -8.56 -8.56 10.24
CA ARG A 60 -8.53 -8.38 8.79
C ARG A 60 -9.03 -6.98 8.46
N LEU A 61 -8.45 -6.38 7.44
CA LEU A 61 -8.89 -5.14 6.83
C LEU A 61 -9.02 -5.36 5.32
N ASP A 62 -10.18 -5.04 4.75
CA ASP A 62 -10.38 -5.04 3.30
C ASP A 62 -10.59 -3.61 2.80
N ILE A 63 -9.81 -3.19 1.80
CA ILE A 63 -9.90 -1.86 1.18
C ILE A 63 -10.12 -2.04 -0.32
N ALA A 64 -11.02 -1.25 -0.90
CA ALA A 64 -11.25 -1.21 -2.34
C ALA A 64 -11.37 0.22 -2.85
N HIS A 65 -10.97 0.43 -4.10
CA HIS A 65 -11.12 1.70 -4.81
C HIS A 65 -11.56 1.48 -6.26
N ASP A 66 -12.83 1.74 -6.53
CA ASP A 66 -13.48 1.65 -7.84
C ASP A 66 -14.09 3.00 -8.29
N GLY A 67 -13.44 4.10 -7.91
CA GLY A 67 -13.95 5.47 -8.03
C GLY A 67 -14.47 6.03 -6.71
N MET A 68 -14.64 5.19 -5.69
CA MET A 68 -14.87 5.59 -4.31
C MET A 68 -14.12 4.65 -3.36
N TRP A 69 -13.41 5.21 -2.38
CA TRP A 69 -12.74 4.43 -1.34
C TRP A 69 -13.76 3.73 -0.44
N ARG A 70 -13.53 2.44 -0.19
CA ARG A 70 -14.27 1.65 0.78
C ARG A 70 -13.31 0.92 1.71
N VAL A 71 -13.63 0.93 3.00
CA VAL A 71 -12.89 0.24 4.05
C VAL A 71 -13.88 -0.67 4.77
N ASP A 72 -13.62 -1.97 4.77
CA ASP A 72 -14.53 -3.02 5.24
C ASP A 72 -15.95 -2.86 4.64
N GLY A 73 -16.01 -2.58 3.33
CA GLY A 73 -17.24 -2.35 2.57
C GLY A 73 -17.91 -0.99 2.78
N ARG A 74 -17.47 -0.20 3.77
CA ARG A 74 -18.06 1.11 4.10
C ARG A 74 -17.40 2.22 3.29
N PRO A 75 -18.19 3.10 2.62
CA PRO A 75 -17.65 4.29 1.96
C PRO A 75 -16.83 5.17 2.90
N ARG A 76 -15.73 5.72 2.38
CA ARG A 76 -14.82 6.63 3.09
C ARG A 76 -14.67 7.95 2.33
N PRO A 77 -15.66 8.85 2.41
CA PRO A 77 -15.60 10.14 1.71
C PRO A 77 -14.45 11.03 2.20
N ASP A 78 -13.94 10.80 3.41
CA ASP A 78 -12.76 11.48 3.94
C ASP A 78 -11.46 11.08 3.21
N LEU A 79 -11.47 10.01 2.43
CA LEU A 79 -10.35 9.58 1.57
C LEU A 79 -10.52 10.05 0.12
N ALA A 80 -11.47 10.95 -0.18
CA ALA A 80 -11.77 11.35 -1.57
C ALA A 80 -10.57 11.95 -2.32
N GLU A 81 -9.62 12.58 -1.61
CA GLU A 81 -8.40 13.13 -2.21
C GLU A 81 -7.27 12.09 -2.36
N ALA A 82 -7.40 10.92 -1.70
CA ALA A 82 -6.38 9.90 -1.75
C ALA A 82 -6.33 9.24 -3.14
N VAL A 83 -5.14 9.27 -3.75
CA VAL A 83 -4.91 8.70 -5.10
C VAL A 83 -4.19 7.37 -5.07
N ASP A 84 -3.45 7.10 -3.99
CA ASP A 84 -2.67 5.87 -3.80
C ASP A 84 -2.93 5.29 -2.39
N ILE A 85 -2.67 3.99 -2.21
CA ILE A 85 -2.64 3.34 -0.89
C ILE A 85 -1.21 3.39 -0.35
N ASP A 86 -1.05 3.60 0.96
CA ASP A 86 0.27 3.49 1.61
C ASP A 86 0.21 2.60 2.87
N LEU A 87 1.18 1.70 3.00
CA LEU A 87 1.27 0.76 4.12
C LEU A 87 2.48 1.10 4.98
N ALA A 88 2.22 1.49 6.23
CA ALA A 88 3.26 1.85 7.20
C ALA A 88 4.37 0.79 7.39
N PHE A 89 4.07 -0.47 7.06
CA PHE A 89 4.92 -1.63 7.29
C PHE A 89 5.51 -2.22 6.00
N SER A 90 5.29 -1.61 4.83
CA SER A 90 5.80 -2.12 3.56
C SER A 90 6.38 -1.00 2.67
N PRO A 91 7.64 -1.09 2.22
CA PRO A 91 8.18 -0.20 1.20
C PRO A 91 7.53 -0.37 -0.19
N PHE A 92 6.78 -1.45 -0.44
CA PHE A 92 6.22 -1.73 -1.76
C PHE A 92 5.31 -0.60 -2.26
N THR A 93 4.47 -0.03 -1.38
CA THR A 93 3.47 0.98 -1.76
C THR A 93 4.08 2.26 -2.31
N ASN A 94 5.31 2.59 -1.92
CA ASN A 94 6.06 3.72 -2.50
C ASN A 94 6.29 3.57 -4.01
N THR A 95 6.23 2.34 -4.53
CA THR A 95 6.39 2.09 -5.98
C THR A 95 5.24 2.67 -6.79
N LEU A 96 4.03 2.72 -6.24
CA LEU A 96 2.82 3.20 -6.95
C LEU A 96 2.98 4.66 -7.41
N PRO A 97 3.21 5.64 -6.52
CA PRO A 97 3.40 7.02 -6.92
C PRO A 97 4.66 7.20 -7.78
N ILE A 98 5.76 6.48 -7.52
CA ILE A 98 6.97 6.55 -8.37
C ILE A 98 6.64 6.19 -9.82
N ARG A 99 5.89 5.11 -10.03
CA ARG A 99 5.52 4.62 -11.37
C ARG A 99 4.46 5.49 -12.03
N ARG A 100 3.46 5.91 -11.27
CA ARG A 100 2.32 6.72 -11.75
C ARG A 100 2.72 8.15 -12.08
N LEU A 101 3.57 8.78 -11.26
CA LEU A 101 3.98 10.16 -11.45
C LEU A 101 5.06 10.32 -12.51
N GLY A 102 5.95 9.33 -12.67
CA GLY A 102 7.01 9.37 -13.69
C GLY A 102 7.86 10.64 -13.63
N LEU A 103 8.15 11.14 -12.41
CA LEU A 103 8.79 12.44 -12.20
C LEU A 103 10.15 12.52 -12.91
N ALA A 104 10.36 13.63 -13.62
CA ALA A 104 11.68 13.96 -14.15
C ALA A 104 12.60 14.38 -13.00
N ILE A 105 13.91 14.17 -13.16
CA ILE A 105 14.94 14.55 -12.18
C ILE A 105 14.77 16.03 -11.80
N GLY A 106 14.67 16.31 -10.49
CA GLY A 106 14.49 17.65 -9.94
C GLY A 106 13.05 18.15 -9.90
N SER A 107 12.08 17.35 -10.37
CA SER A 107 10.65 17.65 -10.23
C SER A 107 10.11 17.25 -8.86
N ALA A 108 8.89 17.64 -8.55
CA ALA A 108 8.20 17.19 -7.35
C ALA A 108 6.70 17.13 -7.57
N ALA A 109 6.01 16.30 -6.79
CA ALA A 109 4.56 16.26 -6.73
C ALA A 109 4.08 16.09 -5.29
N GLU A 110 2.94 16.70 -5.01
CA GLU A 110 2.17 16.48 -3.79
C GLU A 110 1.03 15.51 -4.11
N ILE A 111 0.82 14.54 -3.23
CA ILE A 111 -0.25 13.56 -3.33
C ILE A 111 -0.89 13.38 -1.96
N VAL A 112 -2.09 12.82 -1.92
CA VAL A 112 -2.66 12.26 -0.70
C VAL A 112 -2.74 10.76 -0.86
N THR A 113 -2.37 10.01 0.17
CA THR A 113 -2.51 8.55 0.21
C THR A 113 -3.59 8.15 1.21
N ALA A 114 -4.19 6.99 1.00
CA ALA A 114 -4.95 6.28 2.01
C ALA A 114 -3.94 5.47 2.84
N TYR A 115 -3.43 6.10 3.90
CA TYR A 115 -2.40 5.53 4.76
C TYR A 115 -2.99 4.53 5.75
N VAL A 116 -2.42 3.33 5.80
CA VAL A 116 -2.77 2.28 6.76
C VAL A 116 -1.69 2.20 7.83
N GLU A 117 -2.03 2.63 9.03
CA GLU A 117 -1.13 2.56 10.18
C GLU A 117 -1.14 1.15 10.81
N VAL A 118 -0.02 0.75 11.42
CA VAL A 118 0.07 -0.45 12.26
C VAL A 118 0.44 -0.09 13.70
N PRO A 119 0.00 -0.88 14.70
CA PRO A 119 -0.73 -2.16 14.57
C PRO A 119 -2.25 -2.00 14.41
N SER A 120 -2.79 -0.79 14.54
CA SER A 120 -4.24 -0.57 14.64
C SER A 120 -5.01 -0.87 13.35
N LEU A 121 -4.36 -0.88 12.18
CA LEU A 121 -4.99 -0.95 10.86
C LEU A 121 -6.02 0.17 10.62
N ARG A 122 -5.83 1.34 11.25
CA ARG A 122 -6.62 2.53 10.95
C ARG A 122 -6.17 3.09 9.60
N VAL A 123 -7.17 3.54 8.82
CA VAL A 123 -6.95 4.16 7.52
C VAL A 123 -7.28 5.65 7.63
N SER A 124 -6.36 6.51 7.21
CA SER A 124 -6.51 7.97 7.20
C SER A 124 -5.91 8.59 5.94
N PRO A 125 -6.39 9.77 5.51
CA PRO A 125 -5.71 10.53 4.47
C PRO A 125 -4.36 11.03 4.98
N ASP A 126 -3.32 10.90 4.15
CA ASP A 126 -1.96 11.35 4.47
C ASP A 126 -1.35 12.14 3.31
N PRO A 127 -1.15 13.46 3.45
CA PRO A 127 -0.45 14.27 2.46
C PRO A 127 1.04 13.93 2.39
N GLN A 128 1.53 13.62 1.20
CA GLN A 128 2.91 13.22 0.95
C GLN A 128 3.52 14.03 -0.20
N ARG A 129 4.84 14.14 -0.20
CA ARG A 129 5.61 14.79 -1.26
C ARG A 129 6.66 13.84 -1.82
N TYR A 130 6.65 13.66 -3.14
CA TYR A 130 7.65 12.92 -3.90
C TYR A 130 8.52 13.88 -4.70
N THR A 131 9.83 13.63 -4.75
CA THR A 131 10.85 14.44 -5.45
C THR A 131 11.84 13.57 -6.19
#